data_AF-A0A5S3YKW6-F1
#
_entry.id   AF-A0A5S3YKW6-F1
#
_cell.length_a   1.000
_cell.length_b   1.000
_cell.length_c   1.000
_cell.angle_alpha   90.00
_cell.angle_beta   90.00
_cell.angle_gamma   90.00
#
_symmetry.space_group_name_H-M   'P 1'
#
loop_
_entity.id
_entity.type
_entity.pdbx_description
1 polymer ?
#
loop_
_entity_poly.entity_id
_entity_poly.type
_entity_poly.pdbx_seq_one_letter_code
_entity_poly.pdbx_strand_id
1 'polypeptide(L)'
;LIDDMVCQGMICPGDKLPSLRAMAGKLNVSIPTVKQAYQVLEAQGKVRAQEKSGYFLQAVNASNPMPKRVKLPSQPIVVNKQQLIEQVYDAIHQPSIMPFGIANPVMVASTEKILAKL
;
A
#
# COMPACT_ATOMS: atom_id res chain seq x y z
N LEU A 1 21.75 -7.18 -6.12
CA LEU A 1 22.73 -6.59 -5.17
C LEU A 1 22.13 -6.32 -3.79
N ILE A 2 21.15 -5.41 -3.62
CA ILE A 2 20.51 -5.24 -2.30
C ILE A 2 19.78 -6.53 -1.89
N ASP A 3 19.07 -7.16 -2.83
CA ASP A 3 18.46 -8.48 -2.59
C ASP A 3 19.52 -9.54 -2.24
N ASP A 4 20.69 -9.54 -2.89
CA ASP A 4 21.79 -10.47 -2.57
C ASP A 4 22.39 -10.21 -1.17
N MET A 5 22.54 -8.95 -0.77
CA MET A 5 23.00 -8.57 0.57
C MET A 5 22.03 -9.03 1.66
N VAL A 6 20.72 -9.00 1.36
CA VAL A 6 19.68 -9.55 2.24
C VAL A 6 19.74 -11.08 2.28
N CYS A 7 19.90 -11.75 1.13
CA CYS A 7 20.07 -13.20 1.07
C CYS A 7 21.34 -13.69 1.78
N GLN A 8 22.41 -12.91 1.75
CA GLN A 8 23.67 -13.19 2.44
C GLN A 8 23.64 -12.82 3.93
N GLY A 9 22.53 -12.24 4.43
CA GLY A 9 22.38 -11.83 5.83
C GLY A 9 23.25 -10.63 6.24
N MET A 10 23.75 -9.85 5.28
CA MET A 10 24.54 -8.65 5.57
C MET A 10 23.69 -7.47 6.04
N ILE A 11 22.39 -7.46 5.70
CA ILE A 11 21.43 -6.43 6.07
C ILE A 11 20.13 -7.13 6.46
N CYS A 12 19.65 -6.87 7.69
CA CYS A 12 18.38 -7.40 8.17
C CYS A 12 17.24 -6.39 7.98
N PRO A 13 15.98 -6.84 7.98
CA PRO A 13 14.83 -5.96 8.06
C PRO A 13 14.93 -4.97 9.22
N GLY A 14 14.81 -3.68 8.93
CA GLY A 14 14.98 -2.59 9.90
C GLY A 14 16.38 -1.97 9.91
N ASP A 15 17.37 -2.59 9.28
CA ASP A 15 18.72 -2.05 9.23
C ASP A 15 18.86 -0.90 8.24
N LYS A 16 19.83 -0.02 8.53
CA LYS A 16 20.16 1.13 7.70
C LYS A 16 20.92 0.70 6.45
N LEU A 17 20.44 1.13 5.30
CA LEU A 17 21.11 0.93 4.02
C LEU A 17 22.37 1.80 3.89
N PRO A 18 23.34 1.38 3.06
CA PRO A 18 24.49 2.21 2.74
C PRO A 18 24.04 3.56 2.17
N SER A 19 24.76 4.62 2.56
CA SER A 19 24.46 5.98 2.09
C SER A 19 24.57 6.09 0.58
N LEU A 20 23.86 7.06 -0.01
CA LEU A 20 23.89 7.29 -1.46
C LEU A 20 25.32 7.44 -2.01
N ARG A 21 26.19 8.13 -1.26
CA ARG A 21 27.60 8.33 -1.63
C ARG A 21 28.43 7.04 -1.52
N ALA A 22 28.23 6.26 -0.46
CA ALA A 22 28.93 4.99 -0.29
C ALA A 22 28.55 3.99 -1.39
N MET A 23 27.27 3.96 -1.76
CA MET A 23 26.78 3.07 -2.82
C MET A 23 27.20 3.55 -4.22
N ALA A 24 27.22 4.86 -4.45
CA ALA A 24 27.75 5.46 -5.67
C ALA A 24 29.24 5.13 -5.86
N GLY A 25 30.04 5.21 -4.79
CA GLY A 25 31.46 4.84 -4.82
C GLY A 25 31.70 3.34 -5.03
N LYS A 26 30.91 2.47 -4.39
CA LYS A 26 31.03 1.00 -4.60
C LYS A 26 30.69 0.57 -6.03
N LEU A 27 29.72 1.24 -6.65
CA LEU A 27 29.21 0.89 -7.98
C LEU A 27 29.82 1.72 -9.11
N ASN A 28 30.65 2.73 -8.80
CA ASN A 28 31.16 3.72 -9.76
C ASN A 28 30.06 4.34 -10.64
N VAL A 29 28.92 4.67 -10.02
CA VAL A 29 27.79 5.34 -10.69
C VAL A 29 27.51 6.70 -10.07
N SER A 30 26.79 7.57 -10.80
CA SER A 30 26.45 8.89 -10.28
C SER A 30 25.48 8.82 -9.09
N ILE A 31 25.61 9.75 -8.13
CA ILE A 31 24.71 9.84 -6.97
C ILE A 31 23.22 9.94 -7.37
N PRO A 32 22.82 10.72 -8.40
CA PRO A 32 21.44 10.74 -8.88
C PRO A 32 20.92 9.37 -9.31
N THR A 33 21.76 8.54 -9.93
CA THR A 33 21.38 7.18 -10.37
C THR A 33 21.07 6.29 -9.17
N VAL A 34 21.87 6.35 -8.10
CA VAL A 34 21.61 5.61 -6.86
C VAL A 34 20.34 6.11 -6.19
N LYS A 35 20.13 7.43 -6.15
CA LYS A 35 18.92 8.03 -5.59
C LYS A 35 17.68 7.50 -6.33
N GLN A 36 17.72 7.49 -7.66
CA GLN A 36 16.64 6.95 -8.48
C GLN A 36 16.40 5.47 -8.17
N ALA A 37 17.46 4.66 -8.07
CA ALA A 37 17.34 3.25 -7.72
C ALA A 37 16.68 3.04 -6.34
N TYR A 38 17.04 3.83 -5.34
CA TYR A 38 16.43 3.75 -4.01
C TYR A 38 14.97 4.18 -4.00
N GLN A 39 14.58 5.18 -4.82
CA GLN A 39 13.19 5.56 -5.01
C GLN A 39 12.36 4.44 -5.66
N VAL A 40 12.94 3.71 -6.62
CA VAL A 40 12.28 2.53 -7.22
C VAL A 40 12.09 1.42 -6.18
N LEU A 41 13.08 1.17 -5.32
CA LEU A 41 12.98 0.19 -4.23
C LEU A 41 11.95 0.59 -3.16
N GLU A 42 11.82 1.89 -2.91
CA GLU A 42 10.78 2.45 -2.04
C GLU A 42 9.39 2.28 -2.64
N ALA A 43 9.22 2.54 -3.94
CA ALA A 43 7.95 2.31 -4.65
C ALA A 43 7.54 0.81 -4.64
N GLN A 44 8.51 -0.09 -4.58
CA GLN A 44 8.28 -1.53 -4.43
C GLN A 44 8.00 -1.97 -2.98
N GLY A 45 8.09 -1.06 -2.00
CA GLY A 45 7.89 -1.35 -0.59
C GLY A 45 9.02 -2.17 0.07
N LYS A 46 10.18 -2.29 -0.59
CA LYS A 46 11.35 -3.01 -0.03
C LYS A 46 12.18 -2.14 0.92
N VAL A 47 12.10 -0.83 0.75
CA VAL A 47 12.90 0.16 1.46
C VAL A 47 12.01 1.30 1.92
N ARG A 48 12.29 1.86 3.10
CA ARG A 48 11.60 3.04 3.61
C ARG A 48 12.57 4.21 3.74
N ALA A 49 12.21 5.38 3.20
CA ALA A 49 12.90 6.61 3.51
C ALA A 49 12.44 7.14 4.88
N GLN A 50 13.39 7.51 5.72
CA GLN A 50 13.15 8.20 6.98
C GLN A 50 13.80 9.58 6.91
N GLU A 51 13.01 10.62 7.14
CA GLU A 51 13.47 12.01 7.10
C GLU A 51 14.71 12.20 7.96
N LYS A 52 15.75 12.81 7.39
CA LYS A 52 17.06 13.09 8.03
C LYS A 52 17.87 11.86 8.48
N SER A 53 17.32 10.65 8.44
CA SER A 53 17.99 9.42 8.90
C SER A 53 18.53 8.56 7.75
N GLY A 54 17.93 8.65 6.56
CA GLY A 54 18.35 7.93 5.36
C GLY A 54 17.35 6.84 4.94
N TYR A 55 17.87 5.75 4.39
CA TYR A 55 17.06 4.64 3.89
C TYR A 55 17.24 3.41 4.78
N PHE A 56 16.14 2.70 5.05
CA PHE A 56 16.11 1.51 5.88
C PHE A 56 15.46 0.37 5.12
N LEU A 57 15.98 -0.85 5.27
CA LEU A 57 15.35 -2.03 4.69
C LEU A 57 14.01 -2.27 5.39
N GLN A 58 12.94 -2.38 4.62
CA GLN A 58 11.64 -2.69 5.18
C GLN A 58 11.50 -4.22 5.30
N ALA A 59 10.96 -4.69 6.42
CA ALA A 59 10.53 -6.07 6.49
C ALA A 59 9.51 -6.32 5.39
N VAL A 60 9.69 -7.41 4.65
CA VAL A 60 8.66 -7.88 3.71
C VAL A 60 7.43 -8.16 4.56
N ASN A 61 6.52 -7.18 4.62
CA ASN A 61 5.25 -7.32 5.29
C ASN A 61 4.45 -8.31 4.45
N ALA A 62 4.59 -9.61 4.75
CA ALA A 62 3.68 -10.65 4.30
C ALA A 62 2.22 -10.37 4.74
N SER A 63 2.04 -9.38 5.63
CA SER A 63 0.76 -8.90 6.13
C SER A 63 0.07 -7.86 5.23
N ASN A 64 0.50 -7.64 3.99
CA ASN A 64 -0.43 -7.08 3.01
C ASN A 64 -1.16 -8.27 2.37
N PRO A 65 -2.29 -8.74 2.93
CA PRO A 65 -3.01 -9.83 2.32
C PRO A 65 -3.39 -9.39 0.91
N MET A 66 -2.81 -10.03 -0.10
CA MET A 66 -3.32 -9.88 -1.46
C MET A 66 -4.83 -10.11 -1.40
N PRO A 67 -5.64 -9.25 -2.05
CA PRO A 67 -7.08 -9.42 -2.05
C PRO A 67 -7.36 -10.83 -2.52
N LYS A 68 -8.05 -11.62 -1.67
CA LYS A 68 -8.38 -13.00 -2.00
C LYS A 68 -9.16 -13.00 -3.30
N ARG A 69 -8.64 -13.70 -4.31
CA ARG A 69 -9.33 -13.82 -5.59
C ARG A 69 -10.64 -14.57 -5.36
N VAL A 70 -11.75 -13.86 -5.41
CA VAL A 70 -13.08 -14.45 -5.31
C VAL A 70 -13.35 -15.22 -6.60
N LYS A 71 -13.77 -16.49 -6.48
CA LYS A 71 -14.25 -17.25 -7.64
C LYS A 71 -15.63 -16.73 -8.02
N LEU A 72 -15.71 -15.98 -9.12
CA LEU A 72 -16.99 -15.56 -9.68
C LEU A 72 -17.64 -16.75 -10.41
N PRO A 73 -18.98 -16.85 -10.39
CA PRO A 73 -19.69 -17.86 -11.18
C PRO A 73 -19.40 -17.67 -12.67
N SER A 74 -19.11 -18.76 -13.38
CA SER A 74 -18.73 -18.73 -14.80
C SER A 74 -19.90 -18.54 -15.76
N GLN A 75 -21.13 -18.68 -15.27
CA GLN A 75 -22.34 -18.63 -16.10
C GLN A 75 -23.14 -17.35 -15.79
N PRO A 76 -23.83 -16.78 -16.79
CA PRO A 76 -24.72 -15.64 -16.57
C PRO A 76 -25.80 -15.96 -15.54
N ILE A 77 -26.00 -15.05 -14.59
CA ILE A 77 -27.06 -15.14 -13.59
C ILE A 77 -28.11 -14.09 -13.95
N VAL A 78 -29.39 -14.49 -13.95
CA VAL A 78 -30.49 -13.54 -14.11
C VAL A 78 -30.56 -12.68 -12.85
N VAL A 79 -30.41 -11.37 -13.03
CA VAL A 79 -30.47 -10.41 -11.93
C VAL A 79 -31.72 -9.55 -12.06
N ASN A 80 -32.42 -9.36 -10.95
CA ASN A 80 -33.51 -8.39 -10.86
C ASN A 80 -32.92 -7.03 -10.47
N LYS A 81 -33.11 -6.02 -11.34
CA LYS A 81 -32.59 -4.67 -11.12
C LYS A 81 -33.15 -4.05 -9.83
N GLN A 82 -34.41 -4.33 -9.51
CA GLN A 82 -35.07 -3.76 -8.33
C GLN A 82 -34.44 -4.27 -7.04
N GLN A 83 -34.18 -5.58 -6.96
CA GLN A 83 -33.50 -6.20 -5.83
C GLN A 83 -32.05 -5.70 -5.66
N LEU A 84 -31.34 -5.46 -6.77
CA LEU A 84 -29.98 -4.89 -6.73
C LEU A 84 -29.96 -3.46 -6.19
N ILE A 85 -30.94 -2.64 -6.60
CA ILE A 85 -31.09 -1.26 -6.11
C ILE A 85 -31.37 -1.28 -4.60
N GLU A 86 -32.27 -2.15 -4.14
CA GLU A 86 -32.59 -2.32 -2.71
C GLU A 86 -31.37 -2.77 -1.91
N GLN A 87 -30.60 -3.76 -2.40
CA GLN A 87 -29.37 -4.22 -1.73
C GLN A 87 -28.32 -3.11 -1.57
N VAL A 88 -28.11 -2.30 -2.61
CA VAL A 88 -27.18 -1.17 -2.56
C VAL A 88 -27.70 -0.11 -1.60
N TYR A 89 -29.00 0.20 -1.64
CA TYR A 89 -29.64 1.17 -0.74
C TYR A 89 -29.51 0.74 0.72
N ASP A 90 -29.78 -0.52 1.05
CA ASP A 90 -29.65 -1.02 2.42
C ASP A 90 -28.19 -0.97 2.90
N ALA A 91 -27.23 -1.34 2.04
CA ALA A 91 -25.82 -1.33 2.38
C ALA A 91 -25.28 0.06 2.71
N ILE A 92 -25.67 1.11 1.97
CA ILE A 92 -25.19 2.48 2.23
C ILE A 92 -25.76 3.09 3.52
N HIS A 93 -26.87 2.57 4.04
CA HIS A 93 -27.47 3.02 5.31
C HIS A 93 -26.95 2.22 6.52
N GLN A 94 -26.05 1.25 6.32
CA GLN A 94 -25.42 0.55 7.45
C GLN A 94 -24.38 1.45 8.12
N PRO A 95 -24.43 1.62 9.46
CA PRO A 95 -23.53 2.51 10.19
C PRO A 95 -22.06 2.04 10.18
N SER A 96 -21.79 0.81 9.76
CA SER A 96 -20.45 0.20 9.67
C SER A 96 -19.81 0.32 8.28
N ILE A 97 -20.51 0.85 7.28
CA ILE A 97 -20.06 0.90 5.89
C ILE A 97 -19.63 2.32 5.51
N MET A 98 -18.44 2.45 4.91
CA MET A 98 -17.95 3.72 4.37
C MET A 98 -18.29 3.83 2.88
N PRO A 99 -19.11 4.79 2.45
CA PRO A 99 -19.64 4.89 1.09
C PRO A 99 -18.67 5.63 0.14
N PHE A 100 -17.68 4.94 -0.42
CA PHE A 100 -16.70 5.55 -1.35
C PHE A 100 -17.29 5.93 -2.73
N GLY A 101 -18.48 5.45 -3.07
CA GLY A 101 -19.13 5.69 -4.37
C GLY A 101 -20.13 6.83 -4.38
N ILE A 102 -20.34 7.52 -3.26
CA ILE A 102 -21.34 8.60 -3.16
C ILE A 102 -20.63 9.94 -3.35
N ALA A 103 -21.04 10.70 -4.37
CA ALA A 103 -20.47 12.01 -4.69
C ALA A 103 -20.73 13.08 -3.60
N ASN A 104 -21.69 12.83 -2.70
CA ASN A 104 -22.02 13.71 -1.58
C ASN A 104 -21.82 13.01 -0.22
N PRO A 105 -20.63 13.09 0.40
CA PRO A 105 -20.33 12.42 1.65
C PRO A 105 -21.06 13.00 2.87
N VAL A 106 -21.58 14.24 2.79
CA VAL A 106 -22.25 14.93 3.90
C VAL A 106 -23.62 14.30 4.22
N MET A 107 -24.27 13.68 3.24
CA MET A 107 -25.57 13.02 3.44
C MET A 107 -25.49 11.64 4.09
N VAL A 108 -24.31 11.02 4.13
CA VAL A 108 -24.18 9.59 4.50
C VAL A 108 -23.57 9.40 5.89
N ALA A 109 -23.01 10.45 6.49
CA ALA A 109 -22.54 10.41 7.86
C ALA A 109 -22.74 11.77 8.53
N SER A 110 -23.24 11.76 9.77
CA SER A 110 -23.07 12.90 10.68
C SER A 110 -21.57 13.09 10.89
N THR A 111 -21.03 14.19 10.35
CA THR A 111 -19.61 14.55 10.32
C THR A 111 -18.90 14.46 11.68
N GLU A 112 -19.65 14.52 12.77
CA GLU A 112 -19.15 14.47 14.15
C GLU A 112 -18.52 13.13 14.54
N LYS A 113 -19.03 12.00 14.03
CA LYS A 113 -18.45 10.68 14.36
C LYS A 113 -17.16 10.38 13.60
N ILE A 114 -16.91 11.09 12.50
CA ILE A 114 -15.75 10.87 11.62
C ILE A 114 -14.50 11.55 12.18
N LEU A 115 -14.63 12.74 12.76
CA LEU A 115 -13.50 13.47 13.36
C LEU A 115 -13.01 12.87 14.69
N ALA A 116 -13.83 12.07 15.37
CA ALA A 116 -13.47 11.48 16.67
C ALA A 116 -12.65 10.18 16.58
N LYS A 117 -12.42 9.64 15.37
CA LYS A 117 -11.73 8.36 15.14
C LYS A 117 -10.44 8.43 14.31
N LEU A 118 -10.02 9.63 13.93
CA LEU A 118 -8.70 9.91 13.34
C LEU A 118 -7.80 10.54 14.41
#